data_AF-A0A2K1E357-F1
#
_entry.id   AF-A0A2K1E357-F1
#
_cell.length_a   1.000
_cell.length_b   1.000
_cell.length_c   1.000
_cell.angle_alpha   90.00
_cell.angle_beta   90.00
_cell.angle_gamma   90.00
#
_symmetry.space_group_name_H-M   'P 1'
#
loop_
_entity.id
_entity.type
_entity.pdbx_description
1 polymer ?
#
loop_
_entity_poly.entity_id
_entity_poly.type
_entity_poly.pdbx_seq_one_letter_code
_entity_poly.pdbx_strand_id
1 'polypeptide(L)'
;MKVLLSLFFTFVVISAYSQNIAIEGTYEFKLATSNAVIEDILILNADGTFTFHEYDKHEGGVPPERNTFGKGKWKLENQIVTFLVSESDIVEKYTLDFNNSKARFIVKSPRDKSDKVVPTSLKFFKSDVFWIVKRNFIKK
;
A
#
# COMPACT_ATOMS: atom_id res chain seq x y z
N MET A 1 41.72 50.98 11.59
CA MET A 1 40.93 50.48 12.73
C MET A 1 39.92 49.48 12.19
N LYS A 2 40.02 48.23 12.66
CA LYS A 2 38.98 47.20 12.80
C LYS A 2 38.13 46.84 11.55
N VAL A 3 38.56 45.70 11.01
CA VAL A 3 37.95 44.75 10.09
C VAL A 3 36.53 44.32 10.53
N LEU A 4 35.64 44.21 9.52
CA LEU A 4 34.45 43.36 9.34
C LEU A 4 33.61 42.92 10.57
N LEU A 5 32.28 42.94 10.41
CA LEU A 5 31.52 41.69 10.31
C LEU A 5 30.12 41.92 9.71
N SER A 6 29.93 41.45 8.48
CA SER A 6 28.62 41.17 7.89
C SER A 6 28.15 39.83 8.44
N LEU A 7 27.00 39.77 9.10
CA LEU A 7 26.43 38.54 9.67
C LEU A 7 25.34 38.02 8.74
N PHE A 8 25.72 37.12 7.83
CA PHE A 8 24.80 36.38 6.97
C PHE A 8 24.37 35.11 7.72
N PHE A 9 23.14 35.09 8.24
CA PHE A 9 22.61 33.93 8.96
C PHE A 9 21.83 33.05 7.98
N THR A 10 22.51 32.12 7.31
CA THR A 10 21.84 31.07 6.53
C THR A 10 21.50 29.89 7.43
N PHE A 11 20.21 29.75 7.75
CA PHE A 11 19.67 28.49 8.27
C PHE A 11 19.79 27.42 7.18
N VAL A 12 20.78 26.53 7.29
CA VAL A 12 20.79 25.29 6.53
C VAL A 12 19.82 24.34 7.24
N VAL A 13 18.61 24.22 6.71
CA VAL A 13 17.69 23.15 7.09
C VAL A 13 18.26 21.86 6.47
N ILE A 14 18.79 20.99 7.32
CA ILE A 14 19.26 19.66 6.90
C ILE A 14 18.03 18.84 6.52
N SER A 15 17.68 18.85 5.24
CA SER A 15 16.73 17.90 4.67
C SER A 15 17.37 16.52 4.74
N ALA A 16 16.96 15.69 5.71
CA ALA A 16 17.31 14.29 5.69
C ALA A 16 16.83 13.71 4.35
N TYR A 17 17.77 13.19 3.55
CA TYR A 17 17.44 12.42 2.35
C TYR A 17 16.70 11.16 2.78
N SER A 18 15.37 11.25 2.86
CA SER A 18 14.53 10.07 2.74
C SER A 18 14.77 9.51 1.35
N GLN A 19 15.27 8.29 1.27
CA GLN A 19 15.27 7.56 0.01
C GLN A 19 13.79 7.33 -0.34
N ASN A 20 13.26 8.19 -1.23
CA ASN A 20 11.90 8.05 -1.75
C ASN A 20 11.83 6.77 -2.60
N ILE A 21 11.68 5.64 -1.94
CA ILE A 21 11.20 4.44 -2.60
C ILE A 21 9.70 4.66 -2.81
N ALA A 22 9.31 4.87 -4.06
CA ALA A 22 7.94 5.04 -4.50
C ALA A 22 7.09 3.84 -4.06
N ILE A 23 6.30 4.01 -3.00
CA ILE A 23 5.35 3.02 -2.50
C ILE A 23 3.98 3.17 -3.18
N GLU A 24 3.69 4.34 -3.71
CA GLU A 24 2.51 4.58 -4.53
C GLU A 24 2.52 3.69 -5.79
N GLY A 25 1.34 3.23 -6.20
CA GLY A 25 1.16 2.39 -7.37
C GLY A 25 0.08 1.33 -7.20
N THR A 26 -0.03 0.47 -8.21
CA THR A 26 -1.01 -0.62 -8.26
C THR A 26 -0.37 -1.93 -7.81
N TYR A 27 -1.02 -2.58 -6.84
CA TYR A 27 -0.61 -3.82 -6.24
C TYR A 27 -1.68 -4.87 -6.49
N GLU A 28 -1.26 -6.07 -6.87
CA GLU A 28 -2.19 -7.12 -7.26
C GLU A 28 -1.92 -8.44 -6.56
N PHE A 29 -3.00 -9.12 -6.22
CA PHE A 29 -3.01 -10.50 -5.81
C PHE A 29 -3.98 -11.26 -6.71
N LYS A 30 -3.56 -12.42 -7.22
CA LYS A 30 -4.41 -13.25 -8.09
C LYS A 30 -4.28 -14.71 -7.74
N LEU A 31 -5.43 -15.36 -7.58
CA LEU A 31 -5.58 -16.81 -7.55
C LEU A 31 -6.56 -17.20 -8.65
N ALA A 32 -6.15 -18.12 -9.51
CA ALA A 32 -7.02 -18.62 -10.56
C ALA A 32 -6.88 -20.14 -10.67
N THR A 33 -8.01 -20.82 -10.77
CA THR A 33 -8.15 -22.24 -11.10
C THR A 33 -9.00 -22.36 -12.37
N SER A 34 -9.31 -23.58 -12.79
CA SER A 34 -10.18 -23.81 -13.95
C SER A 34 -11.61 -23.31 -13.76
N ASN A 35 -12.09 -23.20 -12.52
CA ASN A 35 -13.49 -22.91 -12.19
C ASN A 35 -13.66 -21.75 -11.19
N ALA A 36 -12.59 -21.08 -10.79
CA ALA A 36 -12.65 -19.96 -9.86
C ALA A 36 -11.51 -18.96 -10.10
N VAL A 37 -11.79 -17.68 -9.87
CA VAL A 37 -10.82 -16.58 -9.92
C VAL A 37 -11.07 -15.63 -8.75
N ILE A 38 -10.02 -15.33 -8.00
CA ILE A 38 -9.97 -14.24 -7.04
C ILE A 38 -8.87 -13.29 -7.49
N GLU A 39 -9.23 -12.03 -7.71
CA GLU A 39 -8.30 -10.97 -8.10
C GLU A 39 -8.53 -9.75 -7.20
N ASP A 40 -7.48 -9.38 -6.47
CA ASP A 40 -7.48 -8.17 -5.66
C ASP A 40 -6.59 -7.11 -6.31
N ILE A 41 -7.11 -5.90 -6.41
CA ILE A 41 -6.38 -4.72 -6.86
C ILE A 41 -6.38 -3.71 -5.71
N LEU A 42 -5.19 -3.35 -5.25
CA LEU A 42 -4.95 -2.30 -4.26
C LEU A 42 -4.15 -1.17 -4.92
N ILE A 43 -4.71 0.04 -4.92
CA ILE A 43 -4.03 1.23 -5.45
C ILE A 43 -3.65 2.12 -4.27
N LEU A 44 -2.36 2.40 -4.10
CA LEU A 44 -1.86 3.41 -3.17
C LEU A 44 -1.58 4.69 -3.95
N ASN A 45 -2.35 5.75 -3.70
CA ASN A 45 -2.20 7.05 -4.36
C ASN A 45 -1.16 7.92 -3.64
N ALA A 46 -0.46 8.78 -4.40
CA ALA A 46 0.57 9.67 -3.86
C ALA A 46 0.05 10.71 -2.85
N ASP A 47 -1.26 11.00 -2.85
CA ASP A 47 -1.92 11.90 -1.90
C ASP A 47 -2.22 11.25 -0.53
N GLY A 48 -1.80 9.99 -0.34
CA GLY A 48 -2.03 9.22 0.88
C GLY A 48 -3.40 8.57 0.96
N THR A 49 -4.16 8.52 -0.13
CA THR A 49 -5.41 7.74 -0.24
C THR A 49 -5.18 6.37 -0.86
N PHE A 50 -6.07 5.41 -0.62
CA PHE A 50 -6.07 4.11 -1.30
C PHE A 50 -7.45 3.73 -1.80
N THR A 51 -7.48 2.85 -2.79
CA THR A 51 -8.68 2.10 -3.19
C THR A 51 -8.35 0.62 -3.27
N PHE A 52 -9.35 -0.20 -2.95
CA PHE A 52 -9.27 -1.65 -3.01
C PHE A 52 -10.49 -2.20 -3.75
N HIS A 53 -10.26 -3.19 -4.61
CA HIS A 53 -11.29 -3.95 -5.29
C HIS A 53 -10.91 -5.43 -5.24
N GLU A 54 -11.78 -6.25 -4.68
CA GLU A 54 -11.75 -7.70 -4.85
C GLU A 54 -12.81 -8.11 -5.88
N TYR A 55 -12.36 -8.83 -6.90
CA TYR A 55 -13.19 -9.60 -7.81
C TYR A 55 -13.11 -11.07 -7.43
N ASP A 56 -14.25 -11.67 -7.12
CA ASP A 56 -14.35 -13.07 -6.75
C ASP A 56 -15.41 -13.76 -7.63
N LYS A 57 -14.97 -14.72 -8.45
CA LYS A 57 -15.83 -15.51 -9.33
C LYS A 57 -15.64 -17.00 -9.07
N HIS A 58 -16.74 -17.72 -8.92
CA HIS A 58 -16.79 -19.16 -8.78
C HIS A 58 -17.87 -19.74 -9.71
N GLU A 59 -17.49 -20.66 -10.59
CA GLU A 59 -18.46 -21.41 -11.39
C GLU A 59 -19.36 -22.26 -10.49
N GLY A 60 -20.68 -22.15 -10.69
CA GLY A 60 -21.67 -22.79 -9.83
C GLY A 60 -21.89 -22.10 -8.48
N GLY A 61 -21.19 -20.98 -8.20
CA GLY A 61 -21.49 -20.13 -7.06
C GLY A 61 -22.84 -19.42 -7.19
N VAL A 62 -23.46 -19.08 -6.05
CA VAL A 62 -24.69 -18.27 -6.00
C VAL A 62 -24.48 -17.13 -4.98
N PRO A 63 -24.25 -15.88 -5.43
CA PRO A 63 -24.03 -15.49 -6.82
C PRO A 63 -22.70 -16.04 -7.37
N PRO A 64 -22.58 -16.23 -8.70
CA PRO A 64 -21.36 -16.75 -9.32
C PRO A 64 -20.22 -15.72 -9.31
N GLU A 65 -20.54 -14.45 -9.11
CA GLU A 65 -19.60 -13.34 -9.08
C GLU A 65 -19.93 -12.40 -7.92
N ARG A 66 -18.88 -11.93 -7.23
CA ARG A 66 -18.95 -10.93 -6.17
C ARG A 66 -17.86 -9.89 -6.41
N ASN A 67 -18.22 -8.64 -6.16
CA ASN A 67 -17.30 -7.52 -6.19
C ASN A 67 -17.38 -6.79 -4.86
N THR A 68 -16.23 -6.60 -4.22
CA THR A 68 -16.15 -5.95 -2.91
C THR A 68 -15.14 -4.82 -2.96
N PHE A 69 -15.47 -3.67 -2.39
CA PHE A 69 -14.65 -2.47 -2.50
C PHE A 69 -14.33 -1.85 -1.15
N GLY A 70 -13.13 -1.27 -1.05
CA GLY A 70 -12.69 -0.47 0.08
C GLY A 70 -12.00 0.80 -0.40
N LYS A 71 -11.99 1.84 0.42
CA LYS A 71 -11.18 3.05 0.20
C LYS A 71 -10.84 3.68 1.55
N GLY A 72 -9.88 4.60 1.53
CA GLY A 72 -9.52 5.36 2.71
C GLY A 72 -8.15 5.98 2.57
N LYS A 73 -7.41 6.08 3.68
CA LYS A 73 -6.06 6.63 3.74
C LYS A 73 -5.04 5.56 4.13
N TRP A 74 -3.80 5.79 3.74
CA TRP A 74 -2.67 4.96 4.15
C TRP A 74 -1.51 5.82 4.65
N LYS A 75 -0.65 5.22 5.48
CA LYS A 75 0.59 5.82 5.97
C LYS A 75 1.69 4.78 5.97
N LEU A 76 2.91 5.21 5.62
CA LEU A 76 4.11 4.37 5.67
C LEU A 76 5.00 4.81 6.84
N GLU A 77 5.32 3.88 7.72
CA GLU A 77 6.30 4.08 8.80
C GLU A 77 7.13 2.80 8.96
N ASN A 78 8.46 2.90 8.93
CA ASN A 78 9.36 1.75 9.12
C ASN A 78 9.02 0.52 8.23
N GLN A 79 8.72 0.77 6.94
CA GLN A 79 8.27 -0.25 5.98
C GLN A 79 6.93 -0.94 6.32
N ILE A 80 6.16 -0.37 7.25
CA ILE A 80 4.82 -0.83 7.57
C ILE A 80 3.82 0.18 7.02
N VAL A 81 2.95 -0.31 6.13
CA VAL A 81 1.77 0.42 5.67
C VAL A 81 0.66 0.19 6.66
N THR A 82 0.10 1.26 7.19
CA THR A 82 -1.11 1.24 8.03
C THR A 82 -2.25 1.89 7.27
N PHE A 83 -3.39 1.23 7.24
CA PHE A 83 -4.61 1.71 6.60
C PHE A 83 -5.54 2.33 7.63
N LEU A 84 -6.22 3.40 7.22
CA LEU A 84 -7.21 4.12 8.02
C LEU A 84 -8.45 4.37 7.17
N VAL A 85 -9.61 4.07 7.73
CA VAL A 85 -10.91 4.27 7.07
C VAL A 85 -11.77 5.13 7.99
N SER A 86 -12.34 6.20 7.44
CA SER A 86 -13.31 7.05 8.13
C SER A 86 -14.74 6.64 7.75
N GLU A 87 -15.75 7.10 8.49
CA GLU A 87 -17.15 6.84 8.15
C GLU A 87 -17.51 7.32 6.73
N SER A 88 -16.95 8.45 6.29
CA SER A 88 -17.15 8.95 4.92
C SER A 88 -16.52 8.09 3.82
N ASP A 89 -15.64 7.15 4.21
CA ASP A 89 -15.04 6.20 3.29
C ASP A 89 -15.92 4.96 3.06
N ILE A 90 -16.84 4.66 3.99
CA ILE A 90 -17.77 3.53 3.91
C ILE A 90 -19.11 4.04 3.36
N VAL A 91 -19.20 4.13 2.03
CA VAL A 91 -20.36 4.70 1.33
C VAL A 91 -20.69 3.90 0.08
N GLU A 92 -21.99 3.69 -0.15
CA GLU A 92 -22.53 3.02 -1.34
C GLU A 92 -21.86 1.66 -1.61
N LYS A 93 -21.00 1.58 -2.63
CA LYS A 93 -20.28 0.38 -3.04
C LYS A 93 -19.04 0.08 -2.19
N TYR A 94 -18.50 1.07 -1.46
CA TYR A 94 -17.32 0.91 -0.62
C TYR A 94 -17.75 0.44 0.77
N THR A 95 -17.56 -0.84 1.05
CA THR A 95 -18.11 -1.52 2.23
C THR A 95 -17.05 -2.12 3.14
N LEU A 96 -15.81 -2.26 2.66
CA LEU A 96 -14.72 -2.83 3.44
C LEU A 96 -14.10 -1.81 4.38
N ASP A 97 -14.11 -2.14 5.66
CA ASP A 97 -13.35 -1.43 6.68
C ASP A 97 -11.95 -2.03 6.81
N PHE A 98 -10.95 -1.25 6.38
CA PHE A 98 -9.52 -1.58 6.49
C PHE A 98 -8.88 -1.02 7.77
N ASN A 99 -9.66 -0.46 8.70
CA ASN A 99 -9.12 -0.13 10.02
C ASN A 99 -8.43 -1.36 10.64
N ASN A 100 -7.40 -1.12 11.45
CA ASN A 100 -6.50 -2.13 12.00
C ASN A 100 -5.66 -2.93 10.99
N SER A 101 -5.79 -2.67 9.68
CA SER A 101 -5.01 -3.35 8.66
C SER A 101 -3.58 -2.82 8.57
N LYS A 102 -2.64 -3.77 8.49
CA LYS A 102 -1.21 -3.49 8.34
C LYS A 102 -0.57 -4.44 7.33
N ALA A 103 0.23 -3.86 6.45
CA ALA A 103 1.03 -4.58 5.47
C ALA A 103 2.51 -4.21 5.57
N ARG A 104 3.40 -5.16 5.33
CA ARG A 104 4.84 -4.87 5.17
C ARG A 104 5.12 -4.53 3.72
N PHE A 105 5.72 -3.38 3.50
CA PHE A 105 6.30 -2.99 2.22
C PHE A 105 7.64 -3.70 2.04
N ILE A 106 7.71 -4.54 1.01
CA ILE A 106 8.89 -5.33 0.66
C ILE A 106 9.44 -4.76 -0.63
N VAL A 107 10.69 -4.34 -0.58
CA VAL A 107 11.44 -3.80 -1.72
C VAL A 107 12.89 -4.26 -1.59
N LYS A 108 13.59 -4.35 -2.72
CA LYS A 108 15.02 -4.64 -2.70
C LYS A 108 15.75 -3.59 -1.86
N SER A 109 16.55 -4.05 -0.91
CA SER A 109 17.38 -3.14 -0.10
C SER A 109 18.38 -2.43 -1.01
N PRO A 110 18.53 -1.10 -0.91
CA PRO A 110 19.58 -0.37 -1.62
C PRO A 110 21.01 -0.83 -1.28
N ARG A 111 21.17 -1.55 -0.14
CA ARG A 111 22.45 -2.15 0.27
C ARG A 111 22.68 -3.55 -0.32
N ASP A 112 21.63 -4.19 -0.83
CA ASP A 112 21.71 -5.50 -1.48
C ASP A 112 22.20 -5.32 -2.92
N LYS A 113 23.47 -5.68 -3.15
CA LYS A 113 24.15 -5.62 -4.45
C LYS A 113 24.05 -6.91 -5.25
N SER A 114 23.35 -7.93 -4.76
CA SER A 114 23.22 -9.20 -5.48
C SER A 114 22.36 -9.03 -6.75
N ASP A 115 22.49 -9.93 -7.71
CA ASP A 115 21.66 -9.95 -8.92
C ASP A 115 20.24 -10.50 -8.67
N LYS A 116 19.90 -10.79 -7.40
CA LYS A 116 18.58 -11.29 -7.03
C LYS A 116 17.51 -10.26 -7.39
N VAL A 117 16.49 -10.71 -8.12
CA VAL A 117 15.27 -9.96 -8.36
C VAL A 117 14.38 -10.07 -7.11
N VAL A 118 14.08 -8.93 -6.48
CA VAL A 118 13.15 -8.86 -5.34
C VAL A 118 11.95 -8.04 -5.80
N PRO A 119 10.79 -8.68 -6.03
CA PRO A 119 9.59 -7.97 -6.45
C PRO A 119 9.14 -6.99 -5.37
N THR A 120 8.88 -5.75 -5.77
CA THR A 120 8.23 -4.78 -4.89
C THR A 120 6.83 -5.30 -4.56
N SER A 121 6.51 -5.42 -3.27
CA SER A 121 5.27 -6.05 -2.83
C SER A 121 4.76 -5.53 -1.48
N LEU A 122 3.49 -5.80 -1.21
CA LEU A 122 2.84 -5.54 0.07
C LEU A 122 2.30 -6.84 0.65
N LYS A 123 2.85 -7.25 1.79
CA LYS A 123 2.39 -8.45 2.50
C LYS A 123 1.56 -8.08 3.72
N PHE A 124 0.26 -8.33 3.65
CA PHE A 124 -0.64 -8.12 4.78
C PHE A 124 -0.34 -9.12 5.89
N PHE A 125 -0.21 -8.64 7.13
CA PHE A 125 0.03 -9.48 8.30
C PHE A 125 -0.99 -9.24 9.42
N LYS A 126 -1.80 -8.18 9.31
CA LYS A 126 -2.92 -7.87 10.21
C LYS A 126 -4.03 -7.21 9.39
N SER A 127 -5.27 -7.60 9.58
CA SER A 127 -6.48 -7.00 8.99
C SER A 127 -7.73 -7.61 9.63
N ASP A 128 -8.78 -6.81 9.78
CA ASP A 128 -10.12 -7.31 10.14
C ASP A 128 -10.85 -7.87 8.90
N VAL A 129 -10.46 -7.43 7.70
CA VAL A 129 -10.77 -8.11 6.43
C VAL A 129 -9.96 -9.41 6.37
N PHE A 130 -10.46 -10.46 7.02
CA PHE A 130 -9.63 -11.63 7.39
C PHE A 130 -8.95 -12.33 6.20
N TRP A 131 -9.58 -12.33 5.03
CA TRP A 131 -9.11 -13.08 3.86
C TRP A 131 -7.88 -12.48 3.20
N ILE A 132 -7.57 -11.20 3.45
CA ILE A 132 -6.35 -10.56 2.92
C ILE A 132 -5.12 -10.87 3.76
N VAL A 133 -5.29 -11.36 5.00
CA VAL A 133 -4.18 -11.67 5.89
C VAL A 133 -3.29 -12.76 5.26
N LYS A 134 -1.97 -12.53 5.26
CA LYS A 134 -0.93 -13.33 4.59
C LYS A 134 -0.90 -13.24 3.06
N ARG A 135 -1.87 -12.59 2.39
CA ARG A 135 -1.78 -12.33 0.95
C ARG A 135 -0.57 -11.42 0.67
N ASN A 136 0.13 -11.71 -0.41
CA ASN A 136 1.28 -10.94 -0.88
C ASN A 136 0.91 -10.30 -2.22
N PHE A 137 0.74 -9.00 -2.20
CA PHE A 137 0.36 -8.24 -3.38
C PHE A 137 1.62 -7.77 -4.10
N ILE A 138 1.75 -8.05 -5.39
CA ILE A 138 2.90 -7.67 -6.19
C ILE A 138 2.61 -6.34 -6.88
N LYS A 139 3.57 -5.40 -6.82
CA LYS A 139 3.47 -4.13 -7.54
C LYS A 139 3.62 -4.38 -9.04
N LYS A 140 2.71 -3.83 -9.84
CA LYS A 140 2.81 -3.84 -11.31
C LYS A 140 3.72 -2.74 -11.85
#